data_AF-A0A444X760-F1
#
_entry.id   AF-A0A444X760-F1
#
_cell.length_a   1.000
_cell.length_b   1.000
_cell.length_c   1.000
_cell.angle_alpha   90.00
_cell.angle_beta   90.00
_cell.angle_gamma   90.00
#
_symmetry.space_group_name_H-M   'P 1'
#
loop_
_entity.id
_entity.type
_entity.pdbx_description
1 polymer ?
#
loop_
_entity_poly.entity_id
_entity_poly.type
_entity_poly.pdbx_seq_one_letter_code
_entity_poly.pdbx_strand_id
1 'polypeptide(L)' 'MLQPIETFAFNPFKFRPFTELESNGASDKNLLFDYIGEVVGKEEARGIITRTGHQSKRITLQLEDLE' A
#
# COMPACT_ATOMS: atom_id res chain seq x y z
N MET A 1 21.42 37.38 1.32
CA MET A 1 20.16 36.96 0.67
C MET A 1 20.10 35.45 0.75
N LEU A 2 19.14 34.88 1.48
CA LEU A 2 18.93 33.43 1.51
C LEU A 2 18.26 33.03 0.19
N GLN A 3 18.86 32.10 -0.55
CA GLN A 3 18.24 31.55 -1.75
C GLN A 3 16.97 30.77 -1.35
N PRO A 4 15.88 30.83 -2.14
CA PRO A 4 14.70 30.03 -1.88
C PRO A 4 15.10 28.55 -1.91
N ILE A 5 14.82 27.81 -0.85
CA ILE A 5 14.92 26.36 -0.87
C ILE A 5 13.88 25.88 -1.87
N GLU A 6 14.31 25.15 -2.90
CA GLU A 6 13.39 24.41 -3.78
C GLU A 6 12.67 23.37 -2.92
N THR A 7 11.50 23.74 -2.39
CA THR A 7 10.65 22.80 -1.68
C THR A 7 9.97 21.93 -2.73
N PHE A 8 10.32 20.65 -2.76
CA PHE A 8 9.60 19.65 -3.54
C PHE A 8 8.11 19.67 -3.22
N ALA A 9 7.27 19.39 -4.22
CA ALA A 9 5.83 19.27 -4.02
C ALA A 9 5.56 18.19 -2.97
N PHE A 10 5.00 18.59 -1.84
CA PHE A 10 4.57 17.67 -0.79
C PHE A 10 3.30 16.95 -1.26
N ASN A 11 3.38 15.63 -1.42
CA ASN A 11 2.23 14.79 -1.73
C ASN A 11 1.83 14.03 -0.44
N PRO A 12 0.89 14.58 0.36
CA PRO A 12 0.47 13.92 1.60
C PRO A 12 -0.27 12.62 1.31
N PHE A 13 0.01 11.59 2.12
CA PHE A 13 -0.81 10.38 2.16
C PHE A 13 -2.22 10.71 2.68
N LYS A 14 -3.22 10.03 2.13
CA LYS A 14 -4.62 10.11 2.57
C LYS A 14 -5.04 8.78 3.16
N PHE A 15 -4.59 8.50 4.38
CA PHE A 15 -4.89 7.26 5.08
C PHE A 15 -6.38 7.08 5.31
N ARG A 16 -6.83 5.83 5.23
CA ARG A 16 -8.20 5.41 5.50
C ARG A 16 -8.19 4.23 6.46
N PRO A 17 -9.20 4.11 7.34
CA PRO A 17 -9.33 2.95 8.21
C PRO A 17 -9.60 1.68 7.38
N PHE A 18 -9.15 0.53 7.89
CA PHE A 18 -9.31 -0.74 7.18
C PHE A 18 -10.78 -1.16 7.07
N THR A 19 -11.66 -0.67 7.95
CA THR A 19 -13.12 -0.86 7.87
C THR A 19 -13.74 -0.31 6.58
N GLU A 20 -13.10 0.69 5.94
CA GLU A 20 -13.51 1.19 4.63
C GLU A 20 -13.07 0.28 3.46
N LEU A 21 -12.25 -0.74 3.70
CA LEU A 21 -11.85 -1.69 2.65
C LEU A 21 -13.03 -2.54 2.18
N GLU A 22 -13.86 -3.00 3.13
CA GLU A 22 -15.02 -3.86 2.83
C GLU A 22 -16.15 -3.11 2.12
N SER A 23 -16.35 -1.83 2.44
CA SER A 23 -17.37 -1.00 1.79
C SER A 23 -17.06 -0.70 0.32
N ASN A 24 -15.79 -0.75 -0.05
CA ASN A 24 -15.30 -0.53 -1.43
C ASN A 24 -15.03 -1.84 -2.20
N GLY A 25 -14.97 -2.98 -1.51
CA GLY A 25 -14.51 -4.28 -2.02
C GLY A 25 -15.39 -4.94 -3.08
N ALA A 26 -16.60 -4.41 -3.33
CA ALA A 26 -17.51 -4.94 -4.36
C ALA A 26 -17.32 -4.31 -5.75
N SER A 27 -16.50 -3.27 -5.90
CA SER A 27 -16.30 -2.64 -7.20
C SER A 27 -14.95 -3.04 -7.81
N ASP A 28 -14.97 -3.68 -8.99
CA ASP A 28 -13.83 -3.99 -9.88
C ASP A 28 -13.05 -2.74 -10.36
N LYS A 29 -13.14 -1.64 -9.63
CA LYS A 29 -12.47 -0.39 -9.93
C LYS A 29 -11.10 -0.50 -9.27
N ASN A 30 -10.05 -0.63 -10.09
CA ASN A 30 -8.65 -0.57 -9.67
C ASN A 30 -8.33 0.80 -9.00
N LEU A 31 -8.85 1.03 -7.80
CA LEU A 31 -8.70 2.24 -7.03
C LEU A 31 -7.40 2.19 -6.22
N LEU A 32 -6.75 3.34 -6.08
CA LEU A 32 -5.55 3.50 -5.27
C LEU A 32 -5.94 4.07 -3.90
N PHE A 33 -5.35 3.52 -2.86
CA PHE A 33 -5.58 3.91 -1.47
C PHE A 33 -4.26 3.95 -0.73
N ASP A 34 -4.15 4.87 0.23
CA ASP A 34 -3.04 4.93 1.18
C ASP A 34 -3.48 4.26 2.48
N TYR A 35 -2.68 3.33 2.99
CA TYR A 35 -2.94 2.61 4.23
C TYR A 35 -1.70 2.65 5.12
N ILE A 36 -1.94 2.69 6.43
CA ILE A 36 -0.90 2.59 7.47
C ILE A 36 -1.43 1.65 8.55
N GLY A 37 -0.54 0.80 9.08
CA GLY A 37 -0.91 -0.24 10.03
C GLY A 37 0.32 -0.87 10.67
N GLU A 38 0.13 -1.51 11.81
CA GLU A 38 1.15 -2.32 12.46
C GLU A 38 1.27 -3.68 11.76
N VAL A 39 2.50 -4.14 11.50
CA VAL A 39 2.74 -5.46 10.91
C VAL A 39 2.68 -6.51 12.01
N VAL A 40 1.54 -7.20 12.13
CA VAL A 40 1.33 -8.25 13.14
C VAL A 40 1.60 -9.66 12.61
N GLY A 41 1.71 -9.82 11.30
CA GLY A 41 2.01 -11.10 10.67
C GLY A 41 2.76 -10.92 9.35
N LYS A 42 3.70 -11.83 9.08
CA LYS A 42 4.47 -11.85 7.84
C LYS A 42 4.74 -13.29 7.42
N GLU A 43 4.36 -13.60 6.18
CA GLU A 43 4.73 -14.86 5.56
C GLU A 43 6.13 -14.77 4.92
N GLU A 44 6.78 -15.93 4.77
CA GLU A 44 8.00 -16.04 3.98
C GLU A 44 7.74 -15.65 2.52
N ALA A 45 8.67 -14.88 1.95
CA ALA A 45 8.58 -14.47 0.55
C ALA A 45 8.78 -15.69 -0.37
N ARG A 46 7.95 -15.81 -1.40
CA ARG A 46 7.99 -16.94 -2.34
C ARG A 46 8.17 -16.45 -3.77
N GLY A 47 8.89 -17.22 -4.59
CA GLY A 47 8.95 -17.00 -6.03
C GLY A 47 7.61 -17.29 -6.69
N ILE A 48 7.22 -16.48 -7.66
CA ILE A 48 6.03 -16.71 -8.51
C ILE A 48 6.37 -16.49 -9.98
N ILE A 49 5.62 -17.14 -10.86
CA ILE A 49 5.64 -16.86 -12.30
C ILE A 49 4.34 -16.13 -12.62
N THR A 50 4.42 -14.93 -13.22
CA THR A 50 3.24 -14.17 -13.62
C THR A 50 2.50 -14.88 -14.75
N ARG A 51 1.25 -14.48 -15.02
CA ARG A 51 0.48 -15.00 -16.18
C ARG A 51 1.20 -14.77 -17.52
N THR A 52 2.08 -13.78 -17.61
CA THR A 52 2.89 -13.48 -18.80
C THR A 52 4.25 -14.19 -18.82
N GLY A 53 4.51 -15.11 -17.88
CA GLY A 53 5.74 -15.91 -17.83
C GLY A 53 6.93 -15.25 -17.13
N HIS A 54 6.76 -14.07 -16.52
CA HIS A 54 7.85 -13.37 -15.84
C HIS A 54 8.08 -13.91 -14.44
N GLN A 55 9.34 -14.05 -14.04
CA GLN A 55 9.71 -14.38 -12.66
C GLN A 55 9.49 -13.16 -11.75
N SER A 56 8.87 -13.37 -10.60
CA SER A 56 8.66 -12.34 -9.58
C SER A 56 8.70 -12.94 -8.17
N LYS A 57 8.57 -12.10 -7.16
CA LYS A 57 8.48 -12.49 -5.75
C LYS A 57 7.18 -11.97 -5.15
N ARG A 58 6.54 -12.77 -4.31
CA ARG A 58 5.34 -12.40 -3.56
C ARG A 58 5.58 -12.59 -2.07
N ILE A 59 5.08 -11.64 -1.28
CA ILE A 59 5.01 -11.71 0.17
C ILE A 59 3.60 -11.33 0.61
N THR A 60 3.12 -11.95 1.68
CA THR A 60 1.86 -11.61 2.34
C THR A 60 2.19 -10.99 3.69
N LEU A 61 1.55 -9.87 4.00
CA LEU A 61 1.63 -9.20 5.31
C LEU A 61 0.22 -9.14 5.91
N GLN A 62 0.12 -9.31 7.22
CA GLN A 62 -1.07 -9.01 8.00
C GLN A 62 -0.83 -7.69 8.71
N LEU A 63 -1.76 -6.77 8.55
CA LEU A 63 -1.72 -5.44 9.14
C LEU A 63 -2.87 -5.29 10.12
N GLU A 64 -2.60 -4.75 11.30
CA GLU A 64 -3.63 -4.20 12.19
C GLU A 64 -3.70 -2.67 12.01
N ASP A 65 -4.92 -2.14 12.05
CA ASP A 65 -5.15 -0.70 11.95
C ASP A 65 -4.59 0.00 13.20
N LEU A 66 -4.17 1.26 13.09
CA LEU A 66 -3.52 1.97 14.19
C LEU A 66 -4.48 2.61 15.21
N GLU A 67 -5.80 2.47 15.00
CA GLU A 67 -6.92 3.12 15.72
C GLU A 67 -6.89 4.68 15.74
#